data_AF-A0A397T9S3-F1
#
_entry.id   AF-A0A397T9S3-F1
#
_cell.length_a   1.000
_cell.length_b   1.000
_cell.length_c   1.000
_cell.angle_alpha   90.00
_cell.angle_beta   90.00
_cell.angle_gamma   90.00
#
_symmetry.space_group_name_H-M   'P 1'
#
loop_
_entity.id
_entity.type
_entity.pdbx_description
1 polymer ?
#
loop_
_entity_poly.entity_id
_entity_poly.type
_entity_poly.pdbx_seq_one_letter_code
_entity_poly.pdbx_strand_id
1 'polypeptide(L)'
;MDIKKSSFHILPDSGSEDVLYSNDYFTVTKTELIIKCYYFPTCSSKVISLKTIISIHTDKELGFKWYERKMWGQPIINVWYAMDWKRHCKDHTSCIIEVKDDKLRKGFTIDENGLEILKQAWNDALNSVIS
;
A
#
# COMPACT_ATOMS: atom_id res chain seq x y z
N MET A 1 38.71 2.64 -16.50
CA MET A 1 37.56 3.55 -16.44
C MET A 1 36.37 2.75 -15.98
N ASP A 2 36.24 2.71 -14.66
CA ASP A 2 35.19 2.06 -13.89
C ASP A 2 33.86 2.78 -14.08
N ILE A 3 32.83 2.02 -14.46
CA ILE A 3 31.44 2.45 -14.33
C ILE A 3 30.69 1.35 -13.58
N LYS A 4 30.67 1.57 -12.26
CA LYS A 4 29.82 1.04 -11.19
C LYS A 4 28.78 -0.01 -11.60
N LYS A 5 29.00 -1.24 -11.10
CA LYS A 5 27.93 -2.20 -10.80
C LYS A 5 26.88 -1.49 -9.93
N SER A 6 25.74 -1.15 -10.52
CA SER A 6 24.59 -0.65 -9.76
C SER A 6 23.97 -1.86 -9.06
N SER A 7 24.21 -1.94 -7.75
CA SER A 7 23.65 -2.94 -6.86
C SER A 7 22.12 -2.89 -6.93
N PHE A 8 21.52 -3.77 -7.74
CA PHE A 8 20.16 -4.21 -7.50
C PHE A 8 20.15 -4.80 -6.10
N HIS A 9 19.47 -4.12 -5.17
CA HIS A 9 19.10 -4.72 -3.90
C HIS A 9 18.25 -5.94 -4.23
N ILE A 10 18.87 -7.10 -4.09
CA ILE A 10 18.19 -8.39 -4.02
C ILE A 10 17.24 -8.25 -2.83
N LEU A 11 15.95 -8.08 -3.12
CA LEU A 11 14.92 -8.35 -2.12
C LEU A 11 15.13 -9.81 -1.69
N PRO A 12 15.15 -10.12 -0.39
CA PRO A 12 15.36 -11.48 0.07
C PRO A 12 14.35 -12.40 -0.64
N ASP A 13 14.89 -13.35 -1.40
CA ASP A 13 14.21 -14.53 -1.89
C ASP A 13 13.83 -15.36 -0.66
N SER A 14 12.67 -15.05 -0.09
CA SER A 14 12.17 -15.66 1.14
C SER A 14 10.67 -15.80 1.04
N GLY A 15 10.26 -16.85 0.31
CA GLY A 15 8.90 -17.37 0.35
C GLY A 15 7.97 -16.73 -0.65
N SER A 16 7.52 -17.53 -1.61
CA SER A 16 6.16 -17.44 -2.13
C SER A 16 5.15 -17.63 -0.97
N GLU A 17 5.10 -16.70 -0.01
CA GLU A 17 3.96 -16.62 0.88
C GLU A 17 2.76 -16.26 0.01
N ASP A 18 1.80 -17.17 -0.07
CA ASP A 18 0.76 -17.22 -1.10
C ASP A 18 0.20 -15.84 -1.44
N VAL A 19 0.63 -15.32 -2.59
CA VAL A 19 0.14 -14.04 -3.12
C VAL A 19 -1.34 -14.22 -3.45
N LEU A 20 -2.19 -13.48 -2.76
CA LEU A 20 -3.64 -13.49 -2.98
C LEU A 20 -4.02 -12.55 -4.13
N TYR A 21 -3.32 -11.42 -4.24
CA TYR A 21 -3.56 -10.43 -5.28
C TYR A 21 -2.30 -9.60 -5.58
N SER A 22 -2.10 -9.20 -6.84
CA SER A 22 -0.98 -8.34 -7.21
C SER A 22 -1.33 -7.54 -8.47
N ASN A 23 -1.07 -6.23 -8.42
CA ASN A 23 -1.17 -5.34 -9.57
C ASN A 23 0.04 -4.38 -9.60
N ASP A 24 -0.01 -3.33 -10.42
CA ASP A 24 1.09 -2.37 -10.53
C ASP A 24 1.33 -1.51 -9.27
N TYR A 25 0.35 -1.40 -8.37
CA TYR A 25 0.38 -0.46 -7.24
C TYR A 25 0.57 -1.15 -5.89
N PHE A 26 0.09 -2.39 -5.74
CA PHE A 26 0.23 -3.14 -4.50
C PHE A 26 0.18 -4.66 -4.73
N THR A 27 0.59 -5.38 -3.70
CA THR A 27 0.49 -6.83 -3.61
C THR A 27 -0.05 -7.19 -2.22
N VAL A 28 -0.99 -8.13 -2.18
CA VAL A 28 -1.57 -8.69 -0.95
C VAL A 28 -1.13 -10.14 -0.86
N THR A 29 -0.49 -10.50 0.24
CA THR A 29 -0.20 -11.89 0.62
C THR A 29 -1.14 -12.29 1.76
N LYS A 30 -1.01 -13.52 2.25
CA LYS A 30 -1.73 -13.99 3.45
C LYS A 30 -1.38 -13.21 4.73
N THR A 31 -0.23 -12.56 4.76
CA THR A 31 0.40 -12.01 5.98
C THR A 31 0.69 -10.51 5.86
N GLU A 32 0.89 -10.01 4.64
CA GLU A 32 1.44 -8.69 4.37
C GLU A 32 0.70 -7.98 3.23
N LEU A 33 0.66 -6.65 3.36
CA LEU A 33 0.36 -5.72 2.30
C LEU A 33 1.65 -5.03 1.85
N ILE A 34 1.95 -5.12 0.56
CA ILE A 34 3.12 -4.50 -0.06
C ILE A 34 2.63 -3.38 -0.96
N ILE A 35 2.86 -2.13 -0.57
CA ILE A 35 2.55 -0.95 -1.39
C ILE A 35 3.77 -0.62 -2.25
N LYS A 36 3.62 -0.68 -3.58
CA LYS A 36 4.69 -0.44 -4.54
C LYS A 36 4.93 1.06 -4.74
N CYS A 37 6.15 1.43 -5.12
CA CYS A 37 6.52 2.83 -5.42
C CYS A 37 6.15 3.82 -4.28
N TYR A 38 6.31 3.39 -3.03
CA TYR A 38 5.89 4.18 -1.87
C TYR A 38 6.85 5.32 -1.54
N TYR A 39 8.15 5.04 -1.60
CA TYR A 39 9.21 6.01 -1.34
C TYR A 39 9.80 6.51 -2.66
N PHE A 40 9.83 7.83 -2.86
CA PHE A 40 10.53 8.47 -3.99
C PHE A 40 11.73 9.25 -3.43
N PRO A 41 12.89 9.29 -4.12
CA PRO A 41 13.16 8.87 -5.51
C PRO A 41 13.51 7.39 -5.72
N THR A 42 13.58 6.59 -4.66
CA THR A 42 14.03 5.19 -4.75
C THR A 42 13.01 4.24 -5.37
N CYS A 43 11.76 4.66 -5.55
CA CYS A 43 10.62 3.85 -5.96
C CYS A 43 10.48 2.55 -5.15
N SER A 44 10.97 2.54 -3.90
CA SER A 44 10.97 1.34 -3.07
C SER A 44 9.59 1.08 -2.48
N SER A 45 9.26 -0.20 -2.33
CA SER A 45 8.00 -0.65 -1.75
C SER A 45 7.98 -0.45 -0.24
N LYS A 46 6.78 -0.31 0.33
CA LYS A 46 6.53 -0.37 1.77
C LYS A 46 5.80 -1.67 2.09
N VAL A 47 6.37 -2.47 2.96
CA VAL A 47 5.77 -3.72 3.46
C VAL A 47 5.09 -3.42 4.80
N ILE A 48 3.87 -3.91 4.97
CA ILE A 48 3.02 -3.68 6.14
C ILE A 48 2.42 -5.03 6.53
N SER A 49 2.66 -5.49 7.74
CA SER A 49 2.00 -6.69 8.25
C SER A 49 0.51 -6.42 8.43
N LEU A 50 -0.36 -7.31 7.92
CA LEU A 50 -1.81 -7.17 8.04
C LEU A 50 -2.26 -7.08 9.51
N LYS A 51 -1.55 -7.74 10.43
CA LYS A 51 -1.82 -7.70 11.88
C LYS A 51 -1.60 -6.32 12.52
N THR A 52 -0.83 -5.45 11.86
CA THR A 52 -0.56 -4.10 12.35
C THR A 52 -1.53 -3.07 11.81
N ILE A 53 -2.38 -3.44 10.84
CA ILE A 53 -3.38 -2.54 10.27
C ILE A 53 -4.54 -2.40 11.26
N ILE A 54 -4.85 -1.16 11.63
CA ILE A 54 -5.94 -0.79 12.54
C ILE A 54 -7.25 -0.60 11.78
N SER A 55 -7.18 0.05 10.60
CA SER A 55 -8.36 0.36 9.80
C SER A 55 -8.02 0.41 8.32
N ILE A 56 -9.01 0.05 7.48
CA ILE A 56 -8.95 0.08 6.03
C ILE A 56 -10.19 0.80 5.52
N HIS A 57 -10.00 1.98 4.94
CA HIS A 57 -11.08 2.78 4.39
C HIS A 57 -10.75 3.27 2.98
N THR A 58 -11.76 3.57 2.18
CA THR A 58 -11.57 4.33 0.96
C THR A 58 -11.59 5.83 1.24
N ASP A 59 -10.97 6.62 0.36
CA ASP A 59 -11.09 8.07 0.35
C ASP A 59 -12.56 8.54 0.31
N LYS A 60 -13.41 7.83 -0.43
CA LYS A 60 -14.86 8.07 -0.49
C LYS A 60 -15.57 7.81 0.85
N GLU A 61 -15.26 6.70 1.52
CA GLU A 61 -15.80 6.37 2.86
C GLU A 61 -15.38 7.42 3.91
N LEU A 62 -14.19 8.00 3.78
CA LEU A 62 -13.71 9.07 4.66
C LEU A 62 -14.19 10.48 4.25
N GLY A 63 -14.93 10.61 3.15
CA GLY A 63 -15.43 11.89 2.65
C GLY A 63 -14.34 12.82 2.13
N PHE A 64 -13.19 12.28 1.70
CA PHE A 64 -12.08 13.09 1.20
C PHE A 64 -12.48 13.83 -0.07
N LYS A 65 -12.16 15.12 -0.11
CA LYS A 65 -12.36 15.95 -1.30
C LYS A 65 -11.18 15.80 -2.26
N TRP A 66 -11.38 16.25 -3.50
CA TRP A 66 -10.40 16.09 -4.57
C TRP A 66 -9.01 16.66 -4.23
N TYR A 67 -8.94 17.74 -3.44
CA TYR A 67 -7.69 18.41 -3.05
C TYR A 67 -6.95 17.72 -1.90
N GLU A 68 -7.60 16.78 -1.21
CA GLU A 68 -7.00 15.96 -0.16
C GLU A 68 -6.31 14.72 -0.74
N ARG A 69 -6.64 14.40 -2.01
CA ARG A 69 -5.97 13.38 -2.80
C ARG A 69 -4.69 13.96 -3.42
N LYS A 70 -3.64 13.15 -3.49
CA LYS A 70 -2.38 13.52 -4.16
C LYS A 70 -1.84 12.37 -4.99
N MET A 71 -1.11 12.73 -6.04
CA MET A 71 -0.35 11.78 -6.86
C MET A 71 0.74 11.06 -6.07
N TRP A 72 1.35 11.75 -5.10
CA TRP A 72 2.42 11.24 -4.26
C TRP A 72 2.65 12.18 -3.06
N GLY A 73 3.15 11.61 -1.96
CA GLY A 73 3.60 12.36 -0.77
C GLY A 73 2.46 12.75 0.17
N GLN A 74 2.73 13.70 1.05
CA GLN A 74 1.77 14.15 2.07
C GLN A 74 0.96 15.37 1.57
N PRO A 75 -0.39 15.35 1.60
CA PRO A 75 -1.23 16.54 1.51
C PRO A 75 -1.23 17.32 2.84
N ILE A 76 -2.14 18.29 2.98
CA ILE A 76 -2.38 18.99 4.26
C ILE A 76 -2.88 18.02 5.34
N ILE A 77 -3.45 16.87 4.94
CA ILE A 77 -3.93 15.82 5.84
C ILE A 77 -2.82 14.82 6.22
N ASN A 78 -2.98 14.14 7.36
CA ASN A 78 -2.08 13.09 7.87
C ASN A 78 -2.22 11.77 7.07
N VAL A 79 -1.98 11.83 5.76
CA VAL A 79 -1.97 10.68 4.84
C VAL A 79 -0.76 10.83 3.93
N TRP A 80 0.06 9.81 3.78
CA TRP A 80 1.13 9.78 2.79
C TRP A 80 0.77 8.85 1.64
N TYR A 81 0.66 9.42 0.44
CA TYR A 81 0.29 8.70 -0.77
C TYR A 81 1.48 8.06 -1.45
N ALA A 82 1.35 6.77 -1.77
CA ALA A 82 2.20 6.09 -2.73
C ALA A 82 2.10 6.75 -4.10
N MET A 83 3.16 6.65 -4.89
CA MET A 83 3.23 7.33 -6.16
C MET A 83 2.43 6.60 -7.25
N ASP A 84 1.51 7.31 -7.90
CA ASP A 84 0.75 6.80 -9.04
C ASP A 84 1.09 7.57 -10.34
N TRP A 85 1.95 6.97 -11.16
CA TRP A 85 2.37 7.55 -12.44
C TRP A 85 1.31 7.44 -13.55
N LYS A 86 0.40 6.47 -13.48
CA LYS A 86 -0.43 6.06 -14.62
C LYS A 86 -1.82 6.68 -14.59
N ARG A 87 -2.34 7.08 -13.42
CA ARG A 87 -3.72 7.52 -13.26
C ARG A 87 -3.89 8.95 -12.77
N HIS A 88 -2.85 9.80 -12.84
CA HIS A 88 -2.88 11.22 -12.46
C HIS A 88 -4.09 12.01 -13.00
N CYS A 89 -4.66 11.61 -14.14
CA CYS A 89 -5.79 12.30 -14.78
C CYS A 89 -7.09 11.48 -14.84
N LYS A 90 -7.19 10.32 -14.17
CA LYS A 90 -8.40 9.48 -14.16
C LYS A 90 -8.96 9.40 -12.74
N ASP A 91 -10.28 9.49 -12.62
CA ASP A 91 -10.93 9.23 -11.33
C ASP A 91 -10.60 7.81 -10.88
N HIS A 92 -10.14 7.69 -9.65
CA HIS A 92 -9.72 6.43 -9.04
C HIS A 92 -10.07 6.47 -7.56
N THR A 93 -10.30 5.29 -7.00
CA THR A 93 -10.50 5.11 -5.57
C THR A 93 -9.15 4.93 -4.90
N SER A 94 -8.93 5.64 -3.80
CA SER A 94 -7.73 5.44 -2.98
C SER A 94 -8.08 4.64 -1.73
N CYS A 95 -7.25 3.67 -1.40
CA CYS A 95 -7.29 3.00 -0.09
C CYS A 95 -6.43 3.78 0.89
N ILE A 96 -6.99 4.07 2.06
CA ILE A 96 -6.37 4.72 3.19
C ILE A 96 -6.32 3.72 4.34
N ILE A 97 -5.10 3.39 4.77
CA ILE A 97 -4.88 2.47 5.89
C ILE A 97 -4.24 3.20 7.07
N GLU A 98 -4.67 2.82 8.26
CA GLU A 98 -4.03 3.20 9.52
C GLU A 98 -3.22 2.02 10.03
N VAL A 99 -1.98 2.29 10.44
CA VAL A 99 -1.04 1.27 10.91
C VAL A 99 -0.68 1.61 12.35
N LYS A 100 -0.69 0.59 13.21
CA LYS A 100 -0.33 0.71 14.62
C LYS A 100 1.05 1.33 14.78
N ASP A 101 1.15 2.27 15.72
CA ASP A 101 2.36 3.03 16.05
C ASP A 101 2.94 3.87 14.90
N ASP A 102 2.18 4.09 13.82
CA ASP A 102 2.55 4.98 12.71
C ASP A 102 1.67 6.24 12.72
N LYS A 103 2.31 7.41 12.77
CA LYS A 103 1.62 8.71 12.85
C LYS A 103 0.93 9.12 11.54
N LEU A 104 1.35 8.53 10.42
CA LEU A 104 0.82 8.88 9.10
C LEU A 104 0.01 7.72 8.55
N ARG A 105 -1.22 7.98 8.12
CA ARG A 105 -1.98 6.98 7.33
C ARG A 105 -1.31 6.77 5.98
N LYS A 106 -1.50 5.60 5.39
CA LYS A 106 -0.91 5.26 4.08
C LYS A 106 -2.00 5.28 3.03
N GLY A 107 -1.86 6.15 2.04
CA GLY A 107 -2.74 6.23 0.88
C GLY A 107 -2.13 5.50 -0.30
N PHE A 108 -2.90 4.72 -1.04
CA PHE A 108 -2.48 4.13 -2.30
C PHE A 108 -3.66 3.81 -3.20
N THR A 109 -3.42 3.75 -4.50
CA THR A 109 -4.44 3.42 -5.50
C THR A 109 -4.90 1.97 -5.34
N ILE A 110 -6.22 1.77 -5.37
CA ILE A 110 -6.82 0.43 -5.26
C ILE A 110 -7.92 0.24 -6.31
N ASP A 111 -8.10 -1.01 -6.76
CA ASP A 111 -9.25 -1.44 -7.57
C ASP A 111 -10.23 -2.23 -6.70
N GLU A 112 -11.47 -2.40 -7.18
CA GLU A 112 -12.56 -3.00 -6.39
C GLU A 112 -12.24 -4.42 -5.92
N ASN A 113 -11.73 -5.27 -6.82
CA ASN A 113 -11.37 -6.65 -6.51
C ASN A 113 -10.25 -6.71 -5.47
N GLY A 114 -9.20 -5.90 -5.64
CA GLY A 114 -8.09 -5.85 -4.70
C GLY A 114 -8.48 -5.28 -3.33
N LEU A 115 -9.47 -4.38 -3.24
CA LEU A 115 -10.01 -3.90 -1.96
C LEU A 115 -10.74 -5.01 -1.20
N GLU A 116 -11.56 -5.80 -1.89
CA GLU A 116 -12.27 -6.93 -1.31
C GLU A 116 -11.28 -7.98 -0.77
N ILE A 117 -10.29 -8.37 -1.59
CA ILE A 117 -9.26 -9.33 -1.19
C ILE A 117 -8.44 -8.82 -0.01
N LEU A 118 -8.07 -7.53 0.00
CA LEU A 118 -7.32 -6.95 1.12
C LEU A 118 -8.13 -6.97 2.42
N LYS A 119 -9.41 -6.59 2.38
CA LYS A 119 -10.29 -6.63 3.56
C LYS A 119 -10.46 -8.07 4.07
N GLN A 120 -10.63 -9.03 3.16
CA GLN A 120 -10.73 -10.45 3.53
C GLN A 120 -9.45 -10.97 4.19
N ALA A 121 -8.29 -10.75 3.56
CA ALA A 121 -7.00 -11.17 4.10
C ALA A 121 -6.69 -10.53 5.46
N TRP A 122 -7.06 -9.26 5.65
CA TRP A 122 -6.92 -8.57 6.93
C TRP A 122 -7.78 -9.21 8.02
N ASN A 123 -9.05 -9.51 7.73
CA ASN A 123 -9.94 -10.19 8.68
C ASN A 123 -9.41 -11.58 9.05
N ASP A 124 -8.94 -12.35 8.07
CA ASP A 124 -8.38 -13.68 8.31
C ASP A 124 -7.12 -13.61 9.19
N ALA A 125 -6.25 -12.62 8.94
CA ALA A 125 -5.05 -12.39 9.74
C ALA A 125 -5.37 -12.00 11.20
N LEU A 126 -6.46 -11.27 11.44
CA LEU A 126 -6.93 -10.92 12.79
C LEU A 126 -7.53 -12.13 13.51
N ASN A 127 -8.37 -12.92 12.83
CA ASN A 127 -9.02 -14.10 13.42
C ASN A 127 -8.01 -15.22 13.74
N SER A 128 -6.93 -15.33 12.97
CA SER A 128 -5.83 -16.28 13.23
C SER A 128 -5.04 -15.99 14.51
N VAL A 129 -5.26 -14.85 15.16
CA VAL A 129 -4.63 -14.49 16.46
C VAL A 129 -5.49 -14.97 17.65
N ILE A 130 -6.77 -15.22 17.43
CA ILE A 130 -7.75 -15.57 18.47
C ILE A 130 -7.91 -17.10 18.62
N SER A 131 -7.28 -17.87 17.73
CA SER A 131 -7.28 -19.35 17.70
C SER A 131 -6.09 -19.93 18.47
#